data_AF-A0A0C2YXU3-F1
#
_entry.id   AF-A0A0C2YXU3-F1
#
_cell.length_a   1.000
_cell.length_b   1.000
_cell.length_c   1.000
_cell.angle_alpha   90.00
_cell.angle_beta   90.00
_cell.angle_gamma   90.00
#
_symmetry.space_group_name_H-M   'P 1'
#
loop_
_entity.id
_entity.type
_entity.pdbx_description
1 polymer ?
#
loop_
_entity_poly.entity_id
_entity_poly.type
_entity_poly.pdbx_seq_one_letter_code
_entity_poly.pdbx_strand_id
1 'polypeptide(L)'
;MLQVGFLFSLTVGLTILIYQCSIPAFEGLFPPNHDAIIRVLLFCLCEWHALAKLRLHSNDSLALLDEALKKLGTQIWRFQEGTCEIFKTYELPSEAAARQRRQQAQAESGCQVKPTPSTARLKKFNILTYKFHALGGYTRTIRMFGTTDSYTTQIGESAHRIIKKFYRHTNKKDVAMGLTKYERRVTRIQQQPDSLAGEATIPAAEISDDSSPELHHIMHPLPCNVFNLASFLRENRSDPAVKDFIPKMKDHLLSRLHGYEYDGDECSFTDDERNDLRIIGGLNRAIQSTVLRINYTTYDIRCRQDVLQPGPGCFVFTLLREDGPDAHPFWYAQVLRAFHIEVLHTGPDARCRSLQSMEVLWVRWLGVEPKYRWGFHKAWLLKVGFVLESDDNAFGFLDPSLVICGCHLIPCFLDGRTTVLLKQGHSVARDPTEEDDQHSFYVNMYVVCHFTNTLQAEDNLIDLQTGTYFVTSHG
;
A
#
# COMPACT_ATOMS: atom_id res chain seq x y z
N MET A 1 27.12 -5.84 9.61
CA MET A 1 26.95 -5.51 8.19
C MET A 1 25.95 -6.50 7.61
N LEU A 2 24.70 -6.09 7.40
CA LEU A 2 23.68 -6.95 6.78
C LEU A 2 24.27 -7.51 5.50
N GLN A 3 24.27 -8.84 5.35
CA GLN A 3 24.64 -9.47 4.09
C GLN A 3 23.75 -8.84 3.01
N VAL A 4 24.34 -8.09 2.09
CA VAL A 4 23.72 -7.83 0.79
C VAL A 4 23.50 -9.16 0.02
N GLY A 5 24.03 -10.27 0.54
CA GLY A 5 23.62 -11.64 0.18
C GLY A 5 22.18 -12.00 0.58
N PHE A 6 21.63 -11.41 1.66
CA PHE A 6 20.20 -11.50 1.94
C PHE A 6 19.41 -10.81 0.84
N LEU A 7 19.93 -9.67 0.35
CA LEU A 7 19.40 -8.80 -0.71
C LEU A 7 19.13 -9.47 -2.08
N PHE A 8 19.65 -10.68 -2.30
CA PHE A 8 19.48 -11.46 -3.54
C PHE A 8 18.91 -12.87 -3.31
N SER A 9 18.29 -13.13 -2.16
CA SER A 9 17.50 -14.36 -1.95
C SER A 9 16.08 -14.18 -2.47
N LEU A 10 15.93 -14.33 -3.79
CA LEU A 10 14.67 -14.37 -4.57
C LEU A 10 13.70 -15.52 -4.18
N THR A 11 13.86 -16.17 -3.02
CA THR A 11 13.23 -17.46 -2.72
C THR A 11 12.17 -17.45 -1.61
N VAL A 12 11.60 -16.30 -1.21
CA VAL A 12 10.46 -16.32 -0.27
C VAL A 12 9.49 -15.16 -0.56
N GLY A 13 8.19 -15.41 -0.53
CA GLY A 13 7.17 -14.32 -0.56
C GLY A 13 7.35 -13.30 0.58
N LEU A 14 8.03 -13.66 1.67
CA LEU A 14 8.39 -12.76 2.77
C LEU A 14 9.59 -11.86 2.41
N THR A 15 10.54 -12.32 1.58
CA THR A 15 11.67 -11.47 1.14
C THR A 15 11.24 -10.44 0.11
N ILE A 16 10.21 -10.71 -0.71
CA ILE A 16 9.71 -9.77 -1.72
C ILE A 16 9.11 -8.52 -1.06
N LEU A 17 8.27 -8.70 -0.03
CA LEU A 17 7.67 -7.57 0.71
C LEU A 17 8.73 -6.73 1.44
N ILE A 18 9.77 -7.39 1.97
CA ILE A 18 10.90 -6.70 2.62
C ILE A 18 11.63 -5.80 1.62
N TYR A 19 11.83 -6.22 0.36
CA TYR A 19 12.51 -5.38 -0.64
C TYR A 19 11.74 -4.12 -0.97
N GLN A 20 10.45 -4.28 -1.26
CA GLN A 20 9.60 -3.18 -1.72
C GLN A 20 9.47 -2.07 -0.67
N CYS A 21 9.72 -2.38 0.60
CA CYS A 21 9.71 -1.41 1.70
C CYS A 21 11.12 -1.05 2.22
N SER A 22 12.18 -1.59 1.64
CA SER A 22 13.53 -1.45 2.22
C SER A 22 14.22 -0.14 1.88
N ILE A 23 13.88 0.51 0.76
CA ILE A 23 14.57 1.73 0.29
C ILE A 23 14.68 2.79 1.41
N PRO A 24 13.59 3.16 2.13
CA PRO A 24 13.69 4.14 3.22
C PRO A 24 14.52 3.67 4.41
N ALA A 25 14.52 2.36 4.73
CA ALA A 25 15.27 1.82 5.86
C ALA A 25 16.80 1.83 5.63
N PHE A 26 17.23 1.95 4.38
CA PHE A 26 18.64 2.03 4.00
C PHE A 26 19.14 3.47 3.85
N GLU A 27 18.26 4.47 3.91
CA GLU A 27 18.63 5.87 3.78
C GLU A 27 19.39 6.39 5.00
N GLY A 28 20.59 6.94 4.77
CA GLY A 28 21.45 7.48 5.83
C GLY A 28 22.16 6.40 6.66
N LEU A 29 22.03 5.12 6.29
CA LEU A 29 22.63 4.00 7.03
C LEU A 29 24.14 3.85 6.73
N PHE A 30 24.57 4.29 5.55
CA PHE A 30 25.95 4.16 5.07
C PHE A 30 26.63 5.52 4.87
N PRO A 31 27.97 5.57 4.77
CA PRO A 31 28.65 6.80 4.38
C PRO A 31 28.09 7.34 3.04
N PRO A 32 28.02 8.67 2.85
CA PRO A 32 27.24 9.29 1.77
C PRO A 32 27.50 8.72 0.36
N ASN A 33 28.77 8.42 0.05
CA ASN A 33 29.16 7.87 -1.26
C ASN A 33 28.57 6.48 -1.53
N HIS A 34 28.42 5.65 -0.49
CA HIS A 34 27.88 4.29 -0.61
C HIS A 34 26.37 4.27 -0.45
N ASP A 35 25.82 5.15 0.39
CA ASP A 35 24.38 5.30 0.60
C ASP A 35 23.66 5.58 -0.72
N ALA A 36 24.18 6.54 -1.50
CA ALA A 36 23.65 6.88 -2.82
C ALA A 36 23.67 5.67 -3.78
N ILE A 37 24.78 4.92 -3.83
CA ILE A 37 24.89 3.72 -4.69
C ILE A 37 23.86 2.66 -4.27
N ILE A 38 23.73 2.39 -2.97
CA ILE A 38 22.84 1.37 -2.44
C ILE A 38 21.38 1.75 -2.69
N ARG A 39 20.98 3.00 -2.42
CA ARG A 39 19.61 3.47 -2.66
C ARG A 39 19.20 3.36 -4.12
N VAL A 40 20.05 3.81 -5.04
CA VAL A 40 19.79 3.71 -6.48
C VAL A 40 19.72 2.24 -6.91
N LEU A 41 20.60 1.38 -6.39
CA LEU A 41 20.55 -0.07 -6.65
C LEU A 41 19.22 -0.68 -6.18
N LEU A 42 18.77 -0.36 -4.96
CA LEU A 42 17.51 -0.86 -4.40
C LEU A 42 16.31 -0.41 -5.22
N PHE A 43 16.30 0.85 -5.67
CA PHE A 43 15.25 1.37 -6.54
C PHE A 43 15.22 0.63 -7.88
N CYS A 44 16.35 0.52 -8.59
CA CYS A 44 16.41 -0.19 -9.87
C CYS A 44 16.04 -1.68 -9.72
N LEU A 45 16.37 -2.29 -8.58
CA LEU A 45 15.96 -3.66 -8.28
C LEU A 45 14.44 -3.77 -8.10
N CYS A 46 13.82 -2.81 -7.38
CA CYS A 46 12.37 -2.76 -7.21
C CYS A 46 11.65 -2.49 -8.54
N GLU A 47 12.15 -1.56 -9.35
CA GLU A 47 11.65 -1.24 -10.70
C GLU A 47 11.66 -2.49 -11.59
N TRP A 48 12.81 -3.15 -11.71
CA TRP A 48 12.94 -4.38 -12.49
C TRP A 48 12.04 -5.49 -11.97
N HIS A 49 11.99 -5.69 -10.64
CA HIS A 49 11.17 -6.74 -10.04
C HIS A 49 9.68 -6.48 -10.28
N ALA A 50 9.23 -5.23 -10.13
CA ALA A 50 7.84 -4.86 -10.35
C ALA A 50 7.44 -5.08 -11.82
N LEU A 51 8.29 -4.67 -12.78
CA LEU A 51 8.07 -4.92 -14.21
C LEU A 51 8.04 -6.41 -14.54
N ALA A 52 8.97 -7.20 -13.98
CA ALA A 52 9.01 -8.65 -14.20
C ALA A 52 7.81 -9.41 -13.61
N LYS A 53 7.13 -8.81 -12.63
CA LYS A 53 5.95 -9.36 -11.94
C LYS A 53 4.62 -8.85 -12.47
N LEU A 54 4.64 -8.05 -13.54
CA LEU A 54 3.42 -7.72 -14.25
C LEU A 54 2.70 -8.99 -14.73
N ARG A 55 1.38 -8.94 -14.64
CA ARG A 55 0.43 -9.98 -15.06
C ARG A 55 -0.15 -9.71 -16.44
N LEU A 56 0.16 -8.55 -16.99
CA LEU A 56 -0.16 -8.17 -18.36
C LEU A 56 1.04 -7.46 -18.95
N HIS A 57 1.50 -7.94 -20.11
CA HIS A 57 2.63 -7.37 -20.81
C HIS A 57 2.24 -6.89 -22.20
N SER A 58 2.67 -5.68 -22.55
CA SER A 58 2.68 -5.15 -23.91
C SER A 58 4.11 -5.18 -24.46
N ASN A 59 4.29 -4.83 -25.74
CA ASN A 59 5.64 -4.66 -26.28
C ASN A 59 6.40 -3.55 -25.54
N ASP A 60 5.71 -2.49 -25.12
CA ASP A 60 6.32 -1.37 -24.39
C ASP A 60 6.73 -1.77 -22.98
N SER A 61 5.88 -2.50 -22.24
CA SER A 61 6.25 -2.93 -20.88
C SER A 61 7.40 -3.94 -20.88
N LEU A 62 7.55 -4.74 -21.94
CA LEU A 62 8.71 -5.59 -22.16
C LEU A 62 9.97 -4.79 -22.52
N ALA A 63 9.84 -3.72 -23.31
CA ALA A 63 10.95 -2.82 -23.60
C ALA A 63 11.43 -2.09 -22.32
N LEU A 64 10.49 -1.63 -21.49
CA LEU A 64 10.79 -1.06 -20.17
C LEU A 64 11.49 -2.07 -19.26
N LEU A 65 11.07 -3.34 -19.27
CA LEU A 65 11.73 -4.40 -18.50
C LEU A 65 13.20 -4.61 -18.95
N ASP A 66 13.46 -4.60 -20.25
CA ASP A 66 14.82 -4.67 -20.80
C ASP A 66 15.68 -3.45 -20.42
N GLU A 67 15.08 -2.25 -20.43
CA GLU A 67 15.76 -1.03 -20.02
C GLU A 67 16.07 -1.03 -18.51
N ALA A 68 15.09 -1.39 -17.67
CA ALA A 68 15.26 -1.54 -16.24
C ALA A 68 16.34 -2.57 -15.90
N LEU A 69 16.44 -3.66 -16.66
CA LEU A 69 17.52 -4.64 -16.51
C LEU A 69 18.90 -4.04 -16.83
N LYS A 70 19.02 -3.24 -17.90
CA LYS A 70 20.29 -2.55 -18.23
C LYS A 70 20.70 -1.57 -17.13
N LYS A 71 19.74 -0.80 -16.60
CA LYS A 71 19.95 0.10 -15.45
C LYS A 71 20.41 -0.69 -14.22
N LEU A 72 19.68 -1.75 -13.86
CA LEU A 72 20.00 -2.63 -12.74
C LEU A 72 21.40 -3.25 -12.88
N GLY A 73 21.75 -3.77 -14.06
CA GLY A 73 23.08 -4.32 -14.34
C GLY A 73 24.18 -3.30 -14.10
N THR A 74 24.01 -2.07 -14.59
CA THR A 74 24.96 -0.96 -14.37
C THR A 74 25.13 -0.64 -12.89
N GLN A 75 24.03 -0.61 -12.12
CA GLN A 75 24.10 -0.32 -10.68
C GLN A 75 24.71 -1.48 -9.87
N ILE A 76 24.49 -2.75 -10.28
CA ILE A 76 25.15 -3.90 -9.64
C ILE A 76 26.66 -3.82 -9.83
N TRP A 77 27.14 -3.48 -11.02
CA TRP A 77 28.57 -3.27 -11.28
C TRP A 77 29.13 -2.13 -10.42
N ARG A 78 28.47 -0.98 -10.38
CA ARG A 78 28.87 0.16 -9.51
C ARG A 78 28.89 -0.21 -8.03
N PHE A 79 27.93 -1.00 -7.56
CA PHE A 79 27.91 -1.50 -6.19
C PHE A 79 29.06 -2.47 -5.90
N GLN A 80 29.39 -3.34 -6.85
CA GLN A 80 30.51 -4.26 -6.73
C GLN A 80 31.84 -3.49 -6.61
N GLU A 81 32.15 -2.61 -7.56
CA GLU A 81 33.41 -1.87 -7.62
C GLU A 81 33.48 -0.78 -6.54
N GLY A 82 32.41 0.01 -6.40
CA GLY A 82 32.38 1.18 -5.54
C GLY A 82 32.12 0.90 -4.06
N THR A 83 31.43 -0.19 -3.72
CA THR A 83 31.04 -0.48 -2.33
C THR A 83 31.66 -1.79 -1.83
N CYS A 84 31.47 -2.89 -2.56
CA CYS A 84 31.95 -4.21 -2.10
C CYS A 84 33.47 -4.35 -2.03
N GLU A 85 34.25 -3.58 -2.78
CA GLU A 85 35.71 -3.58 -2.67
C GLU A 85 36.21 -2.94 -1.37
N ILE A 86 35.49 -1.93 -0.88
CA ILE A 86 35.84 -1.18 0.34
C ILE A 86 35.41 -1.95 1.59
N PHE A 87 34.20 -2.53 1.57
CA PHE A 87 33.67 -3.26 2.72
C PHE A 87 34.04 -4.74 2.72
N LYS A 88 34.93 -5.13 3.63
CA LYS A 88 35.28 -6.55 3.84
C LYS A 88 34.18 -7.27 4.61
N THR A 89 33.46 -8.16 3.94
CA THR A 89 32.45 -9.01 4.60
C THR A 89 33.00 -10.40 4.91
N TYR A 90 32.53 -10.99 6.01
CA TYR A 90 32.95 -12.33 6.47
C TYR A 90 31.73 -13.26 6.59
N GLU A 91 31.98 -14.56 6.59
CA GLU A 91 30.97 -15.57 6.94
C GLU A 91 30.31 -15.23 8.28
N LEU A 92 28.99 -15.41 8.36
CA LEU A 92 28.28 -15.31 9.63
C LEU A 92 28.75 -16.43 10.58
N PRO A 93 28.67 -16.25 11.91
CA PRO A 93 29.05 -17.30 12.86
C PRO A 93 28.34 -18.65 12.61
N SER A 94 27.07 -18.60 12.20
CA SER A 94 26.28 -19.77 11.83
C SER A 94 26.78 -20.44 10.54
N GLU A 95 27.19 -19.68 9.52
CA GLU A 95 27.76 -20.20 8.28
C GLU A 95 29.13 -20.84 8.53
N ALA A 96 29.98 -20.20 9.34
CA ALA A 96 31.28 -20.72 9.75
C ALA A 96 31.13 -22.04 10.53
N ALA A 97 30.21 -22.09 11.50
CA ALA A 97 29.91 -23.32 12.26
C ALA A 97 29.35 -24.43 11.36
N ALA A 98 28.47 -24.10 10.41
CA ALA A 98 27.92 -25.05 9.45
C ALA A 98 28.99 -25.59 8.48
N ARG A 99 29.97 -24.77 8.09
CA ARG A 99 31.14 -25.21 7.32
C ARG A 99 32.01 -26.17 8.12
N GLN A 100 32.31 -25.84 9.37
CA GLN A 100 33.10 -26.70 10.26
C GLN A 100 32.45 -28.07 10.46
N ARG A 101 31.14 -28.12 10.75
CA ARG A 101 30.39 -29.38 10.86
C ARG A 101 30.47 -30.25 9.59
N ARG A 102 30.36 -29.62 8.41
CA ARG A 102 30.49 -30.34 7.13
C ARG A 102 31.91 -30.88 6.90
N GLN A 103 32.93 -30.12 7.30
CA GLN A 103 34.32 -30.56 7.21
C GLN A 103 34.61 -31.72 8.17
N GLN A 104 34.07 -31.69 9.38
CA GLN A 104 34.16 -32.80 10.35
C GLN A 104 33.49 -34.07 9.80
N ALA A 105 32.26 -33.96 9.29
CA ALA A 105 31.56 -35.09 8.67
C ALA A 105 32.29 -35.64 7.42
N GLN A 106 32.96 -34.78 6.64
CA GLN A 106 33.78 -35.20 5.49
C GLN A 106 35.09 -35.87 5.91
N ALA A 107 35.69 -35.45 7.02
CA ALA A 107 36.88 -36.09 7.60
C ALA A 107 36.53 -37.48 8.16
N GLU A 108 35.37 -37.63 8.80
CA GLU A 108 34.85 -38.91 9.30
C GLU A 108 34.52 -39.91 8.17
N SER A 109 34.18 -39.41 6.97
CA SER A 109 33.89 -40.24 5.79
C SER A 109 35.12 -40.51 4.88
N GLY A 110 36.33 -40.21 5.36
CA GLY A 110 37.58 -40.59 4.70
C GLY A 110 37.99 -39.75 3.48
N CYS A 111 37.31 -38.63 3.20
CA CYS A 111 37.73 -37.69 2.17
C CYS A 111 38.87 -36.79 2.66
N GLN A 112 39.89 -36.55 1.83
CA GLN A 112 40.98 -35.63 2.18
C GLN A 112 40.46 -34.18 2.34
N VAL A 113 40.49 -33.67 3.57
CA VAL A 113 40.12 -32.29 3.88
C VAL A 113 41.40 -31.44 3.96
N LYS A 114 41.53 -30.42 3.10
CA LYS A 114 42.61 -29.42 3.24
C LYS A 114 42.45 -28.65 4.57
N PRO A 115 43.49 -28.55 5.41
CA PRO A 115 43.43 -27.77 6.64
C PRO A 115 43.22 -26.31 6.27
N THR A 116 42.08 -25.74 6.68
CA THR A 116 41.80 -24.32 6.56
C THR A 116 41.59 -23.73 7.94
N PRO A 117 42.04 -22.49 8.19
CA PRO A 117 42.01 -21.90 9.52
C PRO A 117 40.57 -21.84 10.08
N SER A 118 40.48 -21.96 11.42
CA SER A 118 39.26 -21.92 12.23
C SER A 118 38.44 -20.63 12.07
N THR A 119 39.05 -19.59 11.50
CA THR A 119 38.46 -18.26 11.38
C THR A 119 37.35 -18.18 10.32
N ALA A 120 36.43 -17.22 10.51
CA ALA A 120 35.43 -16.86 9.51
C ALA A 120 36.11 -16.50 8.18
N ARG A 121 35.64 -17.08 7.07
CA ARG A 121 36.23 -16.78 5.75
C ARG A 121 35.73 -15.43 5.25
N LEU A 122 36.60 -14.72 4.54
CA LEU A 122 36.22 -13.54 3.78
C LEU A 122 35.23 -13.94 2.68
N LYS A 123 34.12 -13.21 2.59
CA LYS A 123 33.12 -13.36 1.54
C LYS A 123 33.19 -12.16 0.60
N LYS A 124 33.33 -12.44 -0.69
CA LYS A 124 33.24 -11.42 -1.74
C LYS A 124 31.90 -11.55 -2.46
N PHE A 125 31.34 -10.40 -2.84
CA PHE A 125 30.20 -10.37 -3.75
C PHE A 125 30.61 -10.97 -5.10
N ASN A 126 29.78 -11.85 -5.67
CA ASN A 126 30.06 -12.52 -6.93
C ASN A 126 28.88 -12.35 -7.88
N ILE A 127 29.09 -11.54 -8.92
CA ILE A 127 28.09 -11.30 -9.97
C ILE A 127 27.99 -12.47 -10.96
N LEU A 128 29.03 -13.30 -11.10
CA LEU A 128 29.10 -14.44 -12.03
C LEU A 128 28.34 -15.67 -11.50
N THR A 129 27.16 -15.45 -10.94
CA THR A 129 26.27 -16.53 -10.50
C THR A 129 25.09 -16.63 -11.45
N TYR A 130 24.55 -17.84 -11.59
CA TYR A 130 23.38 -18.10 -12.43
C TYR A 130 22.22 -17.13 -12.16
N LYS A 131 22.03 -16.70 -10.91
CA LYS A 131 20.97 -15.77 -10.52
C LYS A 131 21.00 -14.47 -11.32
N PHE A 132 22.18 -13.87 -11.51
CA PHE A 132 22.32 -12.63 -12.28
C PHE A 132 22.19 -12.89 -13.78
N HIS A 133 22.74 -13.99 -14.28
CA HIS A 133 22.61 -14.36 -15.70
C HIS A 133 21.16 -14.68 -16.10
N ALA A 134 20.38 -15.25 -15.19
CA ALA A 134 18.97 -15.56 -15.40
C ALA A 134 18.09 -14.31 -15.56
N LEU A 135 18.51 -13.14 -15.04
CA LEU A 135 17.75 -11.89 -15.16
C LEU A 135 17.53 -11.49 -16.62
N GLY A 136 18.53 -11.69 -17.48
CA GLY A 136 18.43 -11.44 -18.93
C GLY A 136 17.50 -12.37 -19.69
N GLY A 137 17.07 -13.48 -19.07
CA GLY A 137 16.13 -14.41 -19.68
C GLY A 137 14.67 -13.99 -19.55
N TYR A 138 14.33 -13.05 -18.65
CA TYR A 138 12.94 -12.78 -18.27
C TYR A 138 12.09 -12.32 -19.47
N THR A 139 12.51 -11.28 -20.19
CA THR A 139 11.75 -10.74 -21.32
C THR A 139 11.49 -11.79 -22.40
N ARG A 140 12.52 -12.56 -22.77
CA ARG A 140 12.38 -13.66 -23.74
C ARG A 140 11.44 -14.75 -23.23
N THR A 141 11.57 -15.14 -21.97
CA THR A 141 10.72 -16.17 -21.35
C THR A 141 9.27 -15.70 -21.31
N ILE A 142 9.04 -14.42 -20.99
CA ILE A 142 7.70 -13.85 -20.94
C ILE A 142 7.04 -13.86 -22.32
N ARG A 143 7.79 -13.51 -23.36
CA ARG A 143 7.31 -13.59 -24.75
C ARG A 143 6.94 -15.01 -25.19
N MET A 144 7.68 -16.02 -24.72
CA MET A 144 7.47 -17.41 -25.14
C MET A 144 6.39 -18.14 -24.32
N PHE A 145 6.28 -17.85 -23.03
CA PHE A 145 5.49 -18.65 -22.09
C PHE A 145 4.43 -17.86 -21.31
N GLY A 146 4.33 -16.55 -21.51
CA GLY A 146 3.39 -15.67 -20.79
C GLY A 146 3.98 -15.06 -19.53
N THR A 147 3.15 -14.61 -18.60
CA THR A 147 3.57 -13.87 -17.41
C THR A 147 4.19 -14.76 -16.33
N THR A 148 5.04 -14.18 -15.46
CA THR A 148 5.84 -14.96 -14.49
C THR A 148 5.00 -15.68 -13.43
N ASP A 149 3.76 -15.26 -13.21
CA ASP A 149 2.79 -15.93 -12.33
C ASP A 149 2.28 -17.27 -12.88
N SER A 150 2.52 -17.59 -14.16
CA SER A 150 2.08 -18.85 -14.76
C SER A 150 3.08 -20.01 -14.60
N TYR A 151 4.38 -19.73 -14.54
CA TYR A 151 5.44 -20.76 -14.56
C TYR A 151 6.50 -20.60 -13.45
N THR A 152 6.30 -19.69 -12.51
CA THR A 152 7.24 -19.53 -11.39
C THR A 152 7.25 -20.77 -10.49
N THR A 153 8.45 -21.24 -10.15
CA THR A 153 8.64 -22.34 -9.18
C THR A 153 8.11 -22.01 -7.78
N GLN A 154 7.86 -20.72 -7.49
CA GLN A 154 7.28 -20.25 -6.24
C GLN A 154 5.91 -20.90 -5.95
N ILE A 155 5.13 -21.23 -6.98
CA ILE A 155 3.83 -21.91 -6.83
C ILE A 155 4.02 -23.28 -6.19
N GLY A 156 4.92 -24.09 -6.76
CA GLY A 156 5.24 -25.42 -6.25
C GLY A 156 5.87 -25.39 -4.86
N GLU A 157 6.79 -24.46 -4.62
CA GLU A 157 7.43 -24.29 -3.30
C GLU A 157 6.42 -23.91 -2.21
N SER A 158 5.47 -23.02 -2.52
CA SER A 158 4.43 -22.58 -1.59
C SER A 158 3.46 -23.72 -1.26
N ALA A 159 3.01 -24.48 -2.27
CA ALA A 159 2.18 -25.66 -2.07
C ALA A 159 2.87 -26.73 -1.21
N HIS A 160 4.17 -26.93 -1.40
CA HIS A 160 4.94 -27.90 -0.63
C HIS A 160 5.03 -27.56 0.87
N ARG A 161 4.99 -26.26 1.24
CA ARG A 161 4.93 -25.85 2.66
C ARG A 161 3.63 -26.28 3.32
N ILE A 162 2.51 -26.13 2.63
CA ILE A 162 1.18 -26.53 3.11
C ILE A 162 1.15 -28.03 3.34
N ILE A 163 1.61 -28.80 2.36
CA ILE A 163 1.67 -30.27 2.44
C ILE A 163 2.57 -30.72 3.60
N LYS A 164 3.73 -30.08 3.79
CA LYS A 164 4.63 -30.37 4.93
C LYS A 164 4.00 -30.05 6.27
N LYS A 165 3.19 -29.00 6.37
CA LYS A 165 2.44 -28.67 7.59
C LYS A 165 1.40 -29.76 7.86
N PHE A 166 0.62 -30.14 6.86
CA PHE A 166 -0.38 -31.20 6.97
C PHE A 166 0.25 -32.56 7.34
N TYR A 167 1.40 -32.89 6.74
CA TYR A 167 2.13 -34.12 7.02
C TYR A 167 2.46 -34.30 8.51
N ARG A 168 2.81 -33.22 9.23
CA ARG A 168 3.06 -33.24 10.69
C ARG A 168 1.83 -33.66 11.50
N HIS A 169 0.64 -33.45 10.96
CA HIS A 169 -0.63 -33.80 11.59
C HIS A 169 -1.18 -35.16 11.15
N THR A 170 -0.44 -35.91 10.31
CA THR A 170 -0.78 -37.29 9.94
C THR A 170 -0.08 -38.29 10.86
N ASN A 171 -0.66 -39.48 11.03
CA ASN A 171 -0.02 -40.60 11.71
C ASN A 171 1.05 -41.31 10.85
N LYS A 172 1.40 -40.72 9.68
CA LYS A 172 2.36 -41.22 8.68
C LYS A 172 2.06 -42.61 8.12
N LYS A 173 0.86 -43.15 8.35
CA LYS A 173 0.33 -44.34 7.70
C LYS A 173 -0.63 -43.89 6.60
N ASP A 174 -0.45 -44.41 5.38
CA ASP A 174 -1.21 -43.99 4.20
C ASP A 174 -1.26 -42.44 4.05
N VAL A 175 -0.08 -41.89 3.76
CA VAL A 175 0.18 -40.44 3.77
C VAL A 175 -0.76 -39.69 2.83
N ALA A 176 -1.05 -40.25 1.65
CA ALA A 176 -1.94 -39.62 0.67
C ALA A 176 -3.34 -39.41 1.24
N MET A 177 -3.93 -40.46 1.82
CA MET A 177 -5.26 -40.37 2.44
C MET A 177 -5.26 -39.48 3.69
N GLY A 178 -4.18 -39.50 4.48
CA GLY A 178 -4.01 -38.61 5.62
C GLY A 178 -3.99 -37.12 5.23
N LEU A 179 -3.26 -36.77 4.17
CA LEU A 179 -3.20 -35.41 3.63
C LEU A 179 -4.55 -34.95 3.08
N THR A 180 -5.21 -35.78 2.27
CA THR A 180 -6.53 -35.46 1.68
C THR A 180 -7.60 -35.26 2.76
N LYS A 181 -7.59 -36.08 3.82
CA LYS A 181 -8.52 -35.90 4.95
C LYS A 181 -8.29 -34.57 5.68
N TYR A 182 -7.03 -34.18 5.86
CA TYR A 182 -6.69 -32.94 6.53
C TYR A 182 -7.03 -31.71 5.67
N GLU A 183 -6.72 -31.75 4.37
CA GLU A 183 -7.07 -30.71 3.39
C GLU A 183 -8.60 -30.51 3.35
N ARG A 184 -9.39 -31.58 3.15
CA ARG A 184 -10.86 -31.51 3.22
C ARG A 184 -11.38 -30.95 4.53
N ARG A 185 -10.75 -31.29 5.67
CA ARG A 185 -11.15 -30.75 6.99
C ARG A 185 -10.89 -29.25 7.07
N VAL A 186 -9.72 -28.78 6.63
CA VAL A 186 -9.39 -27.35 6.60
C VAL A 186 -10.32 -26.60 5.67
N THR A 187 -10.55 -27.10 4.46
CA THR A 187 -11.49 -26.51 3.50
C THR A 187 -12.90 -26.46 4.06
N ARG A 188 -13.37 -27.52 4.73
CA ARG A 188 -14.68 -27.53 5.41
C ARG A 188 -14.76 -26.49 6.53
N ILE A 189 -13.71 -26.34 7.35
CA ILE A 189 -13.67 -25.32 8.40
C ILE A 189 -13.70 -23.92 7.79
N GLN A 190 -12.96 -23.68 6.70
CA GLN A 190 -12.93 -22.39 6.01
C GLN A 190 -14.22 -22.06 5.26
N GLN A 191 -14.95 -23.07 4.79
CA GLN A 191 -16.24 -22.91 4.13
C GLN A 191 -17.43 -22.95 5.09
N GLN A 192 -17.19 -23.17 6.38
CA GLN A 192 -18.25 -23.07 7.38
C GLN A 192 -18.43 -21.58 7.69
N PRO A 193 -19.61 -20.99 7.43
CA PRO A 193 -19.90 -19.66 7.96
C PRO A 193 -19.81 -19.75 9.48
N ASP A 194 -19.11 -18.81 10.12
CA ASP A 194 -18.93 -18.72 11.57
C ASP A 194 -20.30 -18.77 12.30
N SER A 195 -20.77 -19.97 12.62
CA SER A 195 -22.03 -20.20 13.34
C SER A 195 -21.80 -20.75 14.74
N LEU A 196 -20.55 -20.75 15.23
CA LEU A 196 -20.20 -21.30 16.54
C LEU A 196 -19.10 -20.46 17.23
N ALA A 197 -19.40 -19.19 17.49
CA ALA A 197 -18.75 -18.43 18.57
C ALA A 197 -19.84 -18.02 19.58
N GLY A 198 -19.92 -18.75 20.69
CA GLY A 198 -20.81 -18.43 21.80
C GLY A 198 -20.32 -17.21 22.59
N GLU A 199 -21.28 -16.32 22.89
CA GLU A 199 -21.32 -15.36 24.00
C GLU A 199 -20.17 -14.35 24.14
N ALA A 200 -20.15 -13.38 23.22
CA ALA A 200 -20.10 -11.96 23.58
C ALA A 200 -20.99 -11.20 22.59
N THR A 201 -22.14 -10.71 23.05
CA THR A 201 -23.23 -10.19 22.23
C THR A 201 -22.82 -8.94 21.44
N ILE A 202 -22.50 -9.12 20.16
CA ILE A 202 -22.76 -8.14 19.10
C ILE A 202 -23.71 -8.86 18.13
N PRO A 203 -24.93 -8.36 17.87
CA PRO A 203 -25.84 -9.04 16.97
C PRO A 203 -25.26 -9.00 15.56
N ALA A 204 -24.87 -10.17 15.06
CA ALA A 204 -24.67 -10.46 13.66
C ALA A 204 -26.02 -10.40 12.94
N ALA A 205 -26.56 -9.20 12.77
CA ALA A 205 -27.65 -8.94 11.85
C ALA A 205 -27.04 -8.47 10.53
N GLU A 206 -27.07 -9.37 9.55
CA GLU A 206 -27.04 -9.05 8.11
C GLU A 206 -25.80 -8.29 7.62
N ILE A 207 -24.63 -8.93 7.70
CA ILE A 207 -23.63 -8.72 6.65
C ILE A 207 -24.13 -9.56 5.47
N SER A 208 -25.00 -8.97 4.63
CA SER A 208 -25.23 -9.53 3.30
C SER A 208 -23.86 -9.69 2.64
N ASP A 209 -23.64 -10.81 1.97
CA ASP A 209 -22.51 -11.04 1.07
C ASP A 209 -22.65 -10.18 -0.19
N ASP A 210 -22.96 -8.90 0.00
CA ASP A 210 -23.09 -7.91 -1.07
C ASP A 210 -21.71 -7.35 -1.37
N SER A 211 -20.78 -8.26 -1.66
CA SER A 211 -19.54 -7.94 -2.35
C SER A 211 -19.84 -7.72 -3.84
N SER A 212 -20.83 -6.87 -4.13
CA SER A 212 -21.16 -6.50 -5.51
C SER A 212 -19.94 -5.78 -6.10
N PRO A 213 -19.29 -6.36 -7.13
CA PRO A 213 -18.16 -5.73 -7.79
C PRO A 213 -18.57 -4.48 -8.60
N GLU A 214 -19.88 -4.19 -8.69
CA GLU A 214 -20.45 -3.07 -9.44
C GLU A 214 -20.42 -1.76 -8.65
N LEU A 215 -20.41 -1.84 -7.30
CA LEU A 215 -20.29 -0.67 -6.45
C LEU A 215 -18.83 -0.24 -6.36
N HIS A 216 -18.56 1.06 -6.50
CA HIS A 216 -17.22 1.62 -6.33
C HIS A 216 -16.71 1.43 -4.90
N HIS A 217 -17.56 1.69 -3.90
CA HIS A 217 -17.21 1.53 -2.50
C HIS A 217 -18.40 0.98 -1.71
N ILE A 218 -18.09 0.39 -0.56
CA ILE A 218 -19.07 -0.15 0.37
C ILE A 218 -18.76 0.35 1.77
N MET A 219 -19.72 1.04 2.36
CA MET A 219 -19.76 1.41 3.76
C MET A 219 -21.08 0.89 4.34
N HIS A 220 -21.00 0.10 5.41
CA HIS A 220 -22.22 -0.47 6.02
C HIS A 220 -22.74 0.43 7.15
N PRO A 221 -23.95 1.01 7.02
CA PRO A 221 -24.56 1.78 8.09
C PRO A 221 -25.14 0.84 9.15
N LEU A 222 -24.30 0.37 10.06
CA LEU A 222 -24.74 -0.50 11.15
C LEU A 222 -25.39 0.33 12.28
N PRO A 223 -26.68 0.10 12.62
CA PRO A 223 -27.37 0.88 13.65
C PRO A 223 -26.77 0.76 15.06
N CYS A 224 -25.97 -0.27 15.33
CA CYS A 224 -25.24 -0.40 16.59
C CYS A 224 -24.04 0.56 16.69
N ASN A 225 -23.60 1.15 15.57
CA ASN A 225 -22.48 2.09 15.51
C ASN A 225 -22.93 3.56 15.56
N VAL A 226 -24.04 3.83 16.27
CA VAL A 226 -24.47 5.21 16.52
C VAL A 226 -23.37 5.94 17.32
N PHE A 227 -22.89 7.03 16.74
CA PHE A 227 -21.83 7.86 17.25
C PHE A 227 -22.37 9.24 17.62
N ASN A 228 -22.14 9.63 18.88
CA ASN A 228 -22.50 10.96 19.34
C ASN A 228 -21.42 11.97 18.92
N LEU A 229 -21.56 12.48 17.70
CA LEU A 229 -20.63 13.45 17.13
C LEU A 229 -20.67 14.77 17.90
N ALA A 230 -21.81 15.19 18.45
CA ALA A 230 -21.89 16.41 19.24
C ALA A 230 -21.08 16.34 20.54
N SER A 231 -21.15 15.23 21.28
CA SER A 231 -20.36 15.05 22.51
C SER A 231 -18.87 14.95 22.18
N PHE A 232 -18.52 14.21 21.12
CA PHE A 232 -17.14 14.09 20.63
C PHE A 232 -16.53 15.45 20.29
N LEU A 233 -17.23 16.29 19.52
CA LEU A 233 -16.74 17.63 19.16
C LEU A 233 -16.60 18.54 20.37
N ARG A 234 -17.51 18.43 21.35
CA ARG A 234 -17.45 19.22 22.59
C ARG A 234 -16.26 18.82 23.47
N GLU A 235 -16.01 17.52 23.60
CA GLU A 235 -14.91 16.97 24.38
C GLU A 235 -13.55 17.32 23.78
N ASN A 236 -13.46 17.36 22.45
CA ASN A 236 -12.22 17.64 21.72
C ASN A 236 -12.12 19.09 21.23
N ARG A 237 -12.91 20.03 21.75
CA ARG A 237 -12.99 21.43 21.25
C ARG A 237 -11.65 22.19 21.17
N SER A 238 -10.64 21.75 21.91
CA SER A 238 -9.30 22.35 21.92
C SER A 238 -8.33 21.71 20.91
N ASP A 239 -8.75 20.64 20.27
CA ASP A 239 -7.98 19.92 19.25
C ASP A 239 -8.06 20.68 17.91
N PRO A 240 -6.93 21.00 17.26
CA PRO A 240 -6.93 21.66 15.96
C PRO A 240 -7.71 20.89 14.89
N ALA A 241 -7.78 19.56 14.97
CA ALA A 241 -8.46 18.74 13.96
C ALA A 241 -9.97 18.99 13.90
N VAL A 242 -10.61 19.36 15.02
CA VAL A 242 -12.07 19.61 15.06
C VAL A 242 -12.44 21.08 14.83
N LYS A 243 -11.45 21.95 14.59
CA LYS A 243 -11.67 23.37 14.27
C LYS A 243 -12.55 23.47 13.02
N ASP A 244 -13.62 24.24 13.12
CA ASP A 244 -14.59 24.49 12.04
C ASP A 244 -15.19 23.23 11.40
N PHE A 245 -15.23 22.11 12.15
CA PHE A 245 -15.71 20.82 11.65
C PHE A 245 -17.12 20.90 11.07
N ILE A 246 -18.06 21.54 11.77
CA ILE A 246 -19.48 21.59 11.35
C ILE A 246 -19.69 22.47 10.10
N PRO A 247 -19.16 23.71 10.04
CA PRO A 247 -19.19 24.50 8.81
C PRO A 247 -18.65 23.74 7.60
N LYS A 248 -17.43 23.19 7.70
CA LYS A 248 -16.79 22.43 6.61
C LYS A 248 -17.58 21.19 6.19
N MET A 249 -18.11 20.44 7.16
CA MET A 249 -18.92 19.26 6.87
C MET A 249 -20.18 19.65 6.08
N LYS A 250 -20.83 20.75 6.48
CA LYS A 250 -22.02 21.24 5.78
C LYS A 250 -21.67 21.75 4.38
N ASP A 251 -20.57 22.45 4.23
CA ASP A 251 -20.06 22.95 2.95
C ASP A 251 -19.79 21.79 1.97
N HIS A 252 -19.12 20.73 2.45
CA HIS A 252 -18.90 19.51 1.67
C HIS A 252 -20.22 18.82 1.26
N LEU A 253 -21.15 18.66 2.20
CA LEU A 253 -22.45 18.03 1.92
C LEU A 253 -23.29 18.87 0.95
N LEU A 254 -23.33 20.19 1.13
CA LEU A 254 -24.04 21.12 0.24
C LEU A 254 -23.44 21.08 -1.17
N SER A 255 -22.12 21.13 -1.31
CA SER A 255 -21.43 21.04 -2.61
C SER A 255 -21.87 19.81 -3.40
N ARG A 256 -21.94 18.65 -2.72
CA ARG A 256 -22.39 17.39 -3.32
C ARG A 256 -23.88 17.40 -3.64
N LEU A 257 -24.73 17.96 -2.78
CA LEU A 257 -26.17 18.11 -3.04
C LEU A 257 -26.45 19.05 -4.22
N HIS A 258 -25.61 20.07 -4.41
CA HIS A 258 -25.61 20.95 -5.57
C HIS A 258 -24.92 20.33 -6.80
N GLY A 259 -24.32 19.15 -6.68
CA GLY A 259 -23.63 18.46 -7.77
C GLY A 259 -22.50 19.28 -8.38
N TYR A 260 -21.78 20.05 -7.56
CA TYR A 260 -20.52 20.66 -7.98
C TYR A 260 -19.45 19.59 -8.13
N GLU A 261 -18.61 19.73 -9.16
CA GLU A 261 -17.44 18.86 -9.32
C GLU A 261 -16.43 19.19 -8.23
N TYR A 262 -15.78 18.16 -7.69
CA TYR A 262 -14.71 18.35 -6.73
C TYR A 262 -13.41 18.68 -7.47
N ASP A 263 -12.95 19.92 -7.35
CA ASP A 263 -11.72 20.44 -7.95
C ASP A 263 -10.52 20.41 -6.99
N GLY A 264 -10.73 20.01 -5.74
CA GLY A 264 -9.71 19.92 -4.70
C GLY A 264 -9.95 20.85 -3.53
N ASP A 265 -10.74 21.91 -3.74
CA ASP A 265 -11.09 22.87 -2.71
C ASP A 265 -12.58 22.75 -2.33
N GLU A 266 -12.89 22.93 -1.05
CA GLU A 266 -14.28 22.97 -0.61
C GLU A 266 -14.91 24.32 -0.99
N CYS A 267 -16.11 24.28 -1.59
CA CYS A 267 -16.90 25.48 -1.82
C CYS A 267 -17.37 26.05 -0.47
N SER A 268 -17.24 27.36 -0.28
CA SER A 268 -17.74 28.03 0.92
C SER A 268 -19.19 28.47 0.73
N PHE A 269 -20.01 28.26 1.77
CA PHE A 269 -21.40 28.70 1.81
C PHE A 269 -21.63 29.68 2.96
N THR A 270 -22.66 30.50 2.83
CA THR A 270 -23.11 31.41 3.89
C THR A 270 -23.76 30.64 5.04
N ASP A 271 -23.84 31.25 6.22
CA ASP A 271 -24.46 30.61 7.38
C ASP A 271 -25.96 30.32 7.16
N ASP A 272 -26.66 31.14 6.38
CA ASP A 272 -28.05 30.92 6.02
C ASP A 272 -28.21 29.68 5.13
N GLU A 273 -27.39 29.53 4.09
CA GLU A 273 -27.36 28.33 3.24
C GLU A 273 -27.01 27.07 4.04
N ARG A 274 -26.04 27.17 4.97
CA ARG A 274 -25.71 26.08 5.90
C ARG A 274 -26.88 25.72 6.82
N ASN A 275 -27.71 26.70 7.21
CA ASN A 275 -28.87 26.46 8.07
C ASN A 275 -30.02 25.78 7.32
N ASP A 276 -30.08 25.95 5.99
CA ASP A 276 -31.03 25.24 5.13
C ASP A 276 -30.76 23.74 5.03
N LEU A 277 -29.52 23.30 5.31
CA LEU A 277 -29.16 21.89 5.45
C LEU A 277 -29.45 21.37 6.87
N ARG A 278 -30.46 20.50 6.98
CA ARG A 278 -30.86 19.86 8.24
C ARG A 278 -30.30 18.45 8.34
N ILE A 279 -29.57 18.17 9.42
CA ILE A 279 -29.10 16.82 9.76
C ILE A 279 -30.18 16.12 10.58
N ILE A 280 -30.75 15.05 10.05
CA ILE A 280 -31.86 14.32 10.68
C ILE A 280 -31.34 13.50 11.87
N GLY A 281 -32.07 13.55 12.99
CA GLY A 281 -31.62 13.00 14.27
C GLY A 281 -30.52 13.83 14.97
N GLY A 282 -30.06 14.91 14.33
CA GLY A 282 -28.98 15.78 14.80
C GLY A 282 -27.62 15.08 14.84
N LEU A 283 -26.60 15.82 15.30
CA LEU A 283 -25.22 15.31 15.44
C LEU A 283 -25.07 14.22 16.52
N ASN A 284 -26.12 13.91 17.29
CA ASN A 284 -26.07 12.88 18.33
C ASN A 284 -26.23 11.46 17.78
N ARG A 285 -26.69 11.31 16.52
CA ARG A 285 -27.10 10.03 15.94
C ARG A 285 -26.40 9.71 14.61
N ALA A 286 -25.25 10.33 14.33
CA ALA A 286 -24.45 9.97 13.16
C ALA A 286 -24.05 8.49 13.25
N ILE A 287 -24.05 7.76 12.13
CA ILE A 287 -23.61 6.36 12.13
C ILE A 287 -22.15 6.34 11.68
N GLN A 288 -21.26 5.83 12.54
CA GLN A 288 -19.86 5.68 12.17
C GLN A 288 -19.61 4.32 11.52
N SER A 289 -18.95 4.33 10.36
CA SER A 289 -18.49 3.10 9.70
C SER A 289 -17.09 2.75 10.18
N THR A 290 -16.93 1.52 10.65
CA THR A 290 -15.64 0.98 11.13
C THR A 290 -14.81 0.36 10.01
N VAL A 291 -15.45 0.02 8.90
CA VAL A 291 -14.82 -0.59 7.72
C VAL A 291 -15.28 0.17 6.48
N LEU A 292 -14.31 0.55 5.65
CA LEU A 292 -14.50 1.13 4.32
C LEU A 292 -13.93 0.12 3.32
N ARG A 293 -14.73 -0.29 2.33
CA ARG A 293 -14.24 -1.13 1.24
C ARG A 293 -14.23 -0.33 -0.05
N ILE A 294 -13.10 -0.31 -0.75
CA ILE A 294 -12.95 0.36 -2.05
C ILE A 294 -12.69 -0.69 -3.11
N ASN A 295 -13.57 -0.78 -4.11
CA ASN A 295 -13.40 -1.59 -5.30
C ASN A 295 -12.75 -0.75 -6.39
N TYR A 296 -11.66 -1.25 -6.96
CA TYR A 296 -10.93 -0.58 -8.02
C TYR A 296 -10.48 -1.58 -9.08
N THR A 297 -10.31 -1.09 -10.30
CA THR A 297 -9.80 -1.90 -11.40
C THR A 297 -8.28 -1.78 -11.45
N THR A 298 -7.59 -2.91 -11.38
CA THR A 298 -6.15 -2.97 -11.61
C THR A 298 -5.85 -2.99 -13.11
N TYR A 299 -4.64 -2.58 -13.49
CA TYR A 299 -4.12 -2.56 -14.86
C TYR A 299 -4.27 -3.87 -15.66
N ASP A 300 -4.36 -5.03 -15.00
CA ASP A 300 -4.61 -6.34 -15.62
C ASP A 300 -6.11 -6.62 -15.80
N ILE A 301 -6.94 -5.58 -15.74
CA ILE A 301 -8.41 -5.58 -15.95
C ILE A 301 -9.08 -6.52 -14.94
N ARG A 302 -8.67 -6.44 -13.68
CA ARG A 302 -9.27 -7.19 -12.58
C ARG A 302 -9.83 -6.24 -11.56
N CYS A 303 -10.99 -6.59 -11.01
CA CYS A 303 -11.51 -5.92 -9.83
C CYS A 303 -10.72 -6.40 -8.60
N ARG A 304 -10.21 -5.43 -7.83
CA ARG A 304 -9.62 -5.63 -6.50
C ARG A 304 -10.43 -4.83 -5.50
N GLN A 305 -10.35 -5.26 -4.24
CA GLN A 305 -11.00 -4.59 -3.13
C GLN A 305 -9.96 -4.34 -2.05
N ASP A 306 -9.83 -3.08 -1.63
CA ASP A 306 -9.13 -2.72 -0.41
C ASP A 306 -10.13 -2.70 0.74
N VAL A 307 -9.73 -3.27 1.88
CA VAL A 307 -10.51 -3.24 3.12
C VAL A 307 -9.76 -2.36 4.10
N LEU A 308 -10.30 -1.18 4.34
CA LEU A 308 -9.69 -0.12 5.12
C LEU A 308 -10.43 0.04 6.45
N GLN A 309 -9.68 0.33 7.51
CA GLN A 309 -10.23 0.67 8.81
C GLN A 309 -9.86 2.13 9.09
N PRO A 310 -10.81 3.09 9.01
CA PRO A 310 -10.57 4.48 9.36
C PRO A 310 -9.88 4.63 10.72
N GLY A 311 -8.86 5.48 10.79
CA GLY A 311 -8.03 5.70 11.98
C GLY A 311 -6.54 5.87 11.67
N PRO A 312 -5.67 5.65 12.69
CA PRO A 312 -4.22 5.72 12.52
C PRO A 312 -3.71 4.76 11.43
N GLY A 313 -2.93 5.30 10.48
CA GLY A 313 -2.32 4.51 9.41
C GLY A 313 -3.25 4.13 8.25
N CYS A 314 -4.50 4.60 8.23
CA CYS A 314 -5.41 4.41 7.11
C CYS A 314 -5.20 5.50 6.06
N PHE A 315 -4.38 5.21 5.05
CA PHE A 315 -4.07 6.17 3.98
C PHE A 315 -4.75 5.79 2.67
N VAL A 316 -5.31 6.80 2.00
CA VAL A 316 -5.94 6.71 0.68
C VAL A 316 -5.35 7.78 -0.23
N PHE A 317 -5.59 7.64 -1.53
CA PHE A 317 -5.30 8.71 -2.48
C PHE A 317 -6.44 8.92 -3.45
N THR A 318 -6.52 10.14 -3.96
CA THR A 318 -7.54 10.61 -4.90
C THR A 318 -6.86 11.32 -6.07
N LEU A 319 -7.57 11.43 -7.19
CA LEU A 319 -7.11 12.19 -8.35
C LEU A 319 -7.31 13.68 -8.06
N LEU A 320 -6.27 14.48 -8.22
CA LEU A 320 -6.41 15.93 -8.23
C LEU A 320 -5.72 16.52 -9.47
N ARG A 321 -6.44 17.37 -10.18
CA ARG A 321 -5.93 18.07 -11.36
C ARG A 321 -5.19 19.32 -10.91
N GLU A 322 -3.97 19.16 -10.40
CA GLU A 322 -3.07 20.30 -10.27
C GLU A 322 -2.58 20.71 -11.68
N ASP A 323 -2.80 21.98 -12.03
CA ASP A 323 -2.38 22.52 -13.32
C ASP A 323 -0.87 22.79 -13.33
N GLY A 324 -0.09 21.91 -13.95
CA GLY A 324 1.33 22.12 -14.19
C GLY A 324 2.02 20.97 -14.94
N PRO A 325 3.06 21.24 -15.75
CA PRO A 325 3.74 20.21 -16.55
C PRO A 325 4.47 19.15 -15.71
N ASP A 326 4.82 19.47 -14.46
CA ASP A 326 5.49 18.57 -13.50
C ASP A 326 4.62 18.28 -12.26
N ALA A 327 3.32 18.58 -12.31
CA ALA A 327 2.43 18.40 -11.17
C ALA A 327 2.16 16.91 -10.92
N HIS A 328 2.19 16.52 -9.64
CA HIS A 328 1.88 15.14 -9.27
C HIS A 328 0.35 14.97 -9.27
N PRO A 329 -0.22 14.02 -10.03
CA PRO A 329 -1.67 13.97 -10.28
C PRO A 329 -2.51 13.46 -9.11
N PHE A 330 -1.90 13.12 -7.97
CA PHE A 330 -2.60 12.52 -6.84
C PHE A 330 -2.39 13.28 -5.55
N TRP A 331 -3.46 13.41 -4.77
CA TRP A 331 -3.40 13.83 -3.38
C TRP A 331 -3.58 12.65 -2.45
N TYR A 332 -2.97 12.73 -1.28
CA TYR A 332 -2.98 11.67 -0.28
C TYR A 332 -3.72 12.14 0.96
N ALA A 333 -4.41 11.22 1.62
CA ALA A 333 -5.19 11.56 2.80
C ALA A 333 -5.14 10.42 3.81
N GLN A 334 -5.05 10.78 5.09
CA GLN A 334 -5.32 9.87 6.18
C GLN A 334 -6.82 9.92 6.51
N VAL A 335 -7.51 8.79 6.41
CA VAL A 335 -8.93 8.70 6.77
C VAL A 335 -9.03 8.55 8.28
N LEU A 336 -9.50 9.60 8.95
CA LEU A 336 -9.64 9.63 10.41
C LEU A 336 -10.90 8.87 10.84
N ARG A 337 -12.05 9.17 10.21
CA ARG A 337 -13.34 8.53 10.47
C ARG A 337 -14.19 8.51 9.19
N ALA A 338 -15.14 7.60 9.13
CA ALA A 338 -16.12 7.51 8.06
C ALA A 338 -17.54 7.53 8.66
N PHE A 339 -18.45 8.29 8.08
CA PHE A 339 -19.79 8.50 8.61
C PHE A 339 -20.86 8.31 7.55
N HIS A 340 -22.03 7.83 7.97
CA HIS A 340 -23.30 8.02 7.26
C HIS A 340 -24.09 9.12 7.97
N ILE A 341 -24.52 10.11 7.19
CA ILE A 341 -25.26 11.27 7.67
C ILE A 341 -26.55 11.37 6.89
N GLU A 342 -27.68 11.31 7.61
CA GLU A 342 -28.99 11.60 7.04
C GLU A 342 -29.20 13.10 6.97
N VAL A 343 -29.43 13.62 5.77
CA VAL A 343 -29.59 15.05 5.52
C VAL A 343 -30.87 15.36 4.76
N LEU A 344 -31.40 16.55 5.01
CA LEU A 344 -32.54 17.13 4.32
C LEU A 344 -32.20 18.57 3.95
N HIS A 345 -32.16 18.88 2.65
CA HIS A 345 -31.97 20.23 2.17
C HIS A 345 -33.32 20.93 2.02
N THR A 346 -33.55 21.95 2.84
CA THR A 346 -34.83 22.70 2.91
C THR A 346 -34.80 24.07 2.23
N GLY A 347 -33.64 24.44 1.67
CA GLY A 347 -33.41 25.74 1.05
C GLY A 347 -34.14 25.93 -0.29
N PRO A 348 -34.20 27.18 -0.79
CA PRO A 348 -34.81 27.50 -2.07
C PRO A 348 -34.13 26.76 -3.23
N ASP A 349 -32.80 26.63 -3.17
CA ASP A 349 -31.95 26.05 -4.22
C ASP A 349 -31.78 24.53 -4.12
N ALA A 350 -32.59 23.87 -3.29
CA ALA A 350 -32.54 22.43 -3.10
C ALA A 350 -32.95 21.67 -4.39
N ARG A 351 -31.99 20.97 -5.00
CA ARG A 351 -32.24 20.06 -6.14
C ARG A 351 -33.18 18.90 -5.78
N CYS A 352 -33.12 18.44 -4.53
CA CYS A 352 -33.95 17.36 -4.03
C CYS A 352 -34.32 17.61 -2.57
N ARG A 353 -35.63 17.57 -2.26
CA ARG A 353 -36.20 17.84 -0.93
C ARG A 353 -36.60 16.57 -0.18
N SER A 354 -36.17 15.39 -0.63
CA SER A 354 -36.34 14.15 0.13
C SER A 354 -35.18 13.95 1.11
N LEU A 355 -35.39 13.09 2.09
CA LEU A 355 -34.33 12.60 2.95
C LEU A 355 -33.25 11.89 2.11
N GLN A 356 -31.98 12.22 2.35
CA GLN A 356 -30.83 11.60 1.68
C GLN A 356 -29.86 11.05 2.72
N SER A 357 -29.37 9.84 2.51
CA SER A 357 -28.25 9.28 3.28
C SER A 357 -26.97 9.55 2.52
N MET A 358 -26.05 10.30 3.12
CA MET A 358 -24.77 10.65 2.51
C MET A 358 -23.62 10.03 3.29
N GLU A 359 -22.69 9.43 2.56
CA GLU A 359 -21.46 8.87 3.10
C GLU A 359 -20.34 9.89 3.01
N VAL A 360 -19.59 10.09 4.08
CA VAL A 360 -18.50 11.07 4.13
C VAL A 360 -17.30 10.54 4.89
N LEU A 361 -16.12 10.80 4.36
CA LEU A 361 -14.85 10.54 5.03
C LEU A 361 -14.34 11.84 5.65
N TRP A 362 -13.99 11.82 6.92
CA TRP A 362 -13.24 12.90 7.54
C TRP A 362 -11.75 12.58 7.46
N VAL A 363 -10.98 13.49 6.85
CA VAL A 363 -9.60 13.21 6.45
C VAL A 363 -8.63 14.29 6.92
N ARG A 364 -7.36 13.89 7.05
CA ARG A 364 -6.20 14.79 7.18
C ARG A 364 -5.36 14.69 5.92
N TRP A 365 -5.09 15.82 5.27
CA TRP A 365 -4.46 15.84 3.96
C TRP A 365 -2.94 15.74 4.03
N LEU A 366 -2.35 15.10 3.01
CA LEU A 366 -0.92 15.04 2.76
C LEU A 366 -0.62 15.49 1.33
N GLY A 367 0.33 16.42 1.21
CA GLY A 367 0.80 16.96 -0.06
C GLY A 367 2.23 16.49 -0.39
N VAL A 368 2.67 16.76 -1.62
CA VAL A 368 4.05 16.51 -2.04
C VAL A 368 5.01 17.39 -1.23
N GLU A 369 6.11 16.81 -0.76
CA GLU A 369 7.13 17.53 0.00
C GLU A 369 7.73 18.67 -0.86
N PRO A 370 7.61 19.94 -0.44
CA PRO A 370 8.09 21.07 -1.23
C PRO A 370 9.59 20.97 -1.52
N LYS A 371 9.99 21.28 -2.76
CA LYS A 371 11.40 21.26 -3.23
C LYS A 371 12.06 19.87 -3.25
N TYR A 372 11.36 18.81 -2.84
CA TYR A 372 11.87 17.45 -2.96
C TYR A 372 11.81 16.99 -4.42
N ARG A 373 12.92 16.43 -4.92
CA ARG A 373 12.98 15.89 -6.28
C ARG A 373 12.75 14.39 -6.23
N TRP A 374 11.93 13.85 -7.12
CA TRP A 374 11.61 12.43 -7.15
C TRP A 374 11.58 11.91 -8.59
N GLY A 375 11.34 10.62 -8.76
CA GLY A 375 11.08 10.01 -10.07
C GLY A 375 12.16 9.04 -10.56
N PHE A 376 11.82 8.34 -11.64
CA PHE A 376 12.60 7.22 -12.19
C PHE A 376 14.00 7.63 -12.65
N HIS A 377 14.17 8.83 -13.22
CA HIS A 377 15.49 9.31 -13.66
C HIS A 377 16.49 9.44 -12.51
N LYS A 378 16.02 9.82 -11.31
CA LYS A 378 16.86 9.95 -10.11
C LYS A 378 16.84 8.72 -9.22
N ALA A 379 15.94 7.78 -9.50
CA ALA A 379 15.72 6.58 -8.70
C ALA A 379 15.33 6.91 -7.24
N TRP A 380 14.52 7.97 -7.05
CA TRP A 380 14.04 8.43 -5.74
C TRP A 380 12.52 8.29 -5.65
N LEU A 381 12.04 7.75 -4.52
CA LEU A 381 10.62 7.60 -4.24
C LEU A 381 9.98 8.96 -4.01
N LEU A 382 8.71 9.12 -4.40
CA LEU A 382 7.92 10.30 -4.07
C LEU A 382 7.82 10.45 -2.54
N LYS A 383 7.98 11.67 -2.05
CA LYS A 383 7.92 12.02 -0.63
C LYS A 383 6.74 12.97 -0.40
N VAL A 384 5.94 12.67 0.61
CA VAL A 384 4.73 13.42 0.99
C VAL A 384 4.74 13.70 2.49
N GLY A 385 4.10 14.78 2.90
CA GLY A 385 4.00 15.19 4.31
C GLY A 385 2.59 15.70 4.63
N PHE A 386 2.21 15.68 5.91
CA PHE A 386 0.94 16.29 6.31
C PHE A 386 0.94 17.79 6.02
N VAL A 387 -0.22 18.31 5.64
CA VAL A 387 -0.45 19.75 5.58
C VAL A 387 -0.39 20.33 7.00
N LEU A 388 0.19 21.53 7.13
CA LEU A 388 0.38 22.24 8.41
C LEU A 388 -0.97 22.60 9.05
N GLU A 389 -1.11 22.46 10.37
CA GLU A 389 -2.35 22.82 11.10
C GLU A 389 -2.82 24.28 10.93
N SER A 390 -1.90 25.18 10.57
CA SER A 390 -2.19 26.59 10.31
C SER A 390 -2.90 26.80 8.98
N ASP A 391 -2.84 25.82 8.09
CA ASP A 391 -3.55 25.81 6.82
C ASP A 391 -5.00 25.38 7.09
N ASP A 392 -5.95 26.19 6.63
CA ASP A 392 -7.37 25.89 6.82
C ASP A 392 -7.77 24.62 6.05
N ASN A 393 -7.01 24.16 5.06
CA ASN A 393 -7.27 22.93 4.32
C ASN A 393 -6.53 21.70 4.88
N ALA A 394 -5.89 21.78 6.05
CA ALA A 394 -5.20 20.62 6.64
C ALA A 394 -6.12 19.44 6.98
N PHE A 395 -7.36 19.76 7.36
CA PHE A 395 -8.44 18.83 7.66
C PHE A 395 -9.67 19.18 6.85
N GLY A 396 -10.30 18.16 6.25
CA GLY A 396 -11.49 18.34 5.42
C GLY A 396 -12.29 17.06 5.26
N PHE A 397 -13.22 17.08 4.31
CA PHE A 397 -14.08 15.95 4.01
C PHE A 397 -13.88 15.46 2.58
N LEU A 398 -13.97 14.14 2.42
CA LEU A 398 -13.81 13.47 1.14
C LEU A 398 -15.02 12.57 0.85
N ASP A 399 -15.53 12.66 -0.37
CA ASP A 399 -16.52 11.72 -0.88
C ASP A 399 -15.82 10.38 -1.13
N PRO A 400 -16.28 9.26 -0.50
CA PRO A 400 -15.69 7.95 -0.75
C PRO A 400 -15.64 7.55 -2.23
N SER A 401 -16.53 8.09 -3.07
CA SER A 401 -16.54 7.83 -4.52
C SER A 401 -15.34 8.44 -5.27
N LEU A 402 -14.62 9.38 -4.66
CA LEU A 402 -13.41 9.99 -5.22
C LEU A 402 -12.13 9.25 -4.82
N VAL A 403 -12.21 8.28 -3.91
CA VAL A 403 -11.04 7.50 -3.47
C VAL A 403 -10.68 6.47 -4.53
N ILE A 404 -9.45 6.51 -5.05
CA ILE A 404 -9.00 5.52 -6.05
C ILE A 404 -8.76 4.17 -5.37
N CYS A 405 -7.88 4.14 -4.37
CA CYS A 405 -7.65 3.00 -3.50
C CYS A 405 -6.83 3.40 -2.26
N GLY A 406 -6.55 2.43 -1.39
CA GLY A 406 -5.61 2.61 -0.29
C GLY A 406 -4.19 2.81 -0.81
N CYS A 407 -3.37 3.53 -0.04
CA CYS A 407 -1.94 3.65 -0.32
C CYS A 407 -1.09 3.19 0.86
N HIS A 408 0.11 2.73 0.53
CA HIS A 408 1.12 2.32 1.49
C HIS A 408 2.18 3.42 1.61
N LEU A 409 2.12 4.15 2.72
CA LEU A 409 3.08 5.20 3.06
C LEU A 409 4.12 4.64 4.04
N ILE A 410 5.40 4.85 3.76
CA ILE A 410 6.51 4.42 4.61
C ILE A 410 7.08 5.65 5.31
N PRO A 411 7.13 5.70 6.65
CA PRO A 411 7.78 6.79 7.38
C PRO A 411 9.22 7.05 6.88
N CYS A 412 9.55 8.32 6.66
CA CYS A 412 10.93 8.72 6.41
C CYS A 412 11.73 8.71 7.74
N PHE A 413 12.43 7.61 8.00
CA PHE A 413 13.16 7.42 9.26
C PHE A 413 14.25 8.48 9.49
N LEU A 414 14.83 9.05 8.43
CA LEU A 414 15.89 10.06 8.52
C LEU A 414 15.35 11.42 8.99
N ASP A 415 14.17 11.83 8.52
CA ASP A 415 13.56 13.09 8.94
C ASP A 415 13.02 13.02 10.38
N GLY A 416 12.65 11.82 10.85
CA GLY A 416 12.15 11.59 12.19
C GLY A 416 10.75 12.18 12.43
N ARG A 417 10.51 12.54 13.69
CA ARG A 417 9.23 13.09 14.18
C ARG A 417 9.29 14.61 14.30
N THR A 418 8.15 15.27 14.22
CA THR A 418 8.00 16.73 14.27
C THR A 418 6.74 17.17 14.99
N THR A 419 6.81 18.32 15.64
CA THR A 419 5.67 19.02 16.28
C THR A 419 5.21 20.25 15.48
N VAL A 420 5.82 20.48 14.31
CA VAL A 420 5.53 21.64 13.45
C VAL A 420 4.23 21.46 12.67
N LEU A 421 3.88 20.21 12.30
CA LEU A 421 2.73 19.90 11.45
C LEU A 421 1.40 19.98 12.19
N LEU A 422 1.39 19.63 13.47
CA LEU A 422 0.25 19.74 14.37
C LEU A 422 0.82 19.86 15.79
N LYS A 423 0.17 20.67 16.62
CA LYS A 423 0.61 20.98 17.97
C LYS A 423 0.93 19.72 18.76
N GLN A 424 2.01 19.76 19.54
CA GLN A 424 2.42 18.63 20.38
C GLN A 424 1.33 18.23 21.38
N GLY A 425 1.16 16.92 21.55
CA GLY A 425 0.25 16.31 22.51
C GLY A 425 -0.81 15.43 21.85
N HIS A 426 -1.77 14.99 22.66
CA HIS A 426 -2.88 14.16 22.20
C HIS A 426 -3.71 14.90 21.15
N SER A 427 -3.92 14.25 20.01
CA SER A 427 -4.89 14.69 19.00
C SER A 427 -5.69 13.52 18.47
N VAL A 428 -6.96 13.76 18.16
CA VAL A 428 -7.86 12.82 17.47
C VAL A 428 -7.38 12.44 16.07
N ALA A 429 -6.45 13.22 15.50
CA ALA A 429 -5.83 12.97 14.20
C ALA A 429 -4.58 12.08 14.28
N ARG A 430 -4.15 11.68 15.48
CA ARG A 430 -2.98 10.83 15.73
C ARG A 430 -3.36 9.47 16.31
N ASP A 431 -2.38 8.57 16.33
CA ASP A 431 -2.48 7.40 17.20
C ASP A 431 -2.53 7.86 18.68
N PRO A 432 -3.39 7.26 19.52
CA PRO A 432 -3.50 7.65 20.94
C PRO A 432 -2.19 7.56 21.74
N THR A 433 -1.20 6.80 21.25
CA THR A 433 0.11 6.64 21.88
C THR A 433 1.16 7.64 21.40
N GLU A 434 0.84 8.45 20.39
CA GLU A 434 1.77 9.41 19.78
C GLU A 434 1.45 10.85 20.18
N GLU A 435 2.50 11.65 20.42
CA GLU A 435 2.38 13.07 20.78
C GLU A 435 2.95 14.02 19.70
N ASP A 436 3.56 13.46 18.65
CA ASP A 436 4.18 14.16 17.54
C ASP A 436 3.87 13.44 16.21
N ASP A 437 3.99 14.18 15.09
CA ASP A 437 3.76 13.60 13.77
C ASP A 437 5.05 13.05 13.19
N GLN A 438 4.92 12.07 12.31
CA GLN A 438 5.98 11.77 11.36
C GLN A 438 6.18 12.97 10.40
N HIS A 439 7.42 13.42 10.22
CA HIS A 439 7.72 14.59 9.39
C HIS A 439 7.28 14.41 7.94
N SER A 440 7.57 13.23 7.39
CA SER A 440 7.28 12.90 6.01
C SER A 440 7.24 11.38 5.81
N PHE A 441 6.66 10.99 4.68
CA PHE A 441 6.51 9.62 4.24
C PHE A 441 6.98 9.46 2.79
N TYR A 442 7.49 8.28 2.47
CA TYR A 442 7.68 7.84 1.10
C TYR A 442 6.43 7.10 0.61
N VAL A 443 5.95 7.47 -0.58
CA VAL A 443 4.89 6.73 -1.26
C VAL A 443 5.47 5.45 -1.84
N ASN A 444 4.99 4.30 -1.38
CA ASN A 444 5.44 3.02 -1.89
C ASN A 444 4.71 2.63 -3.17
N MET A 445 5.22 3.12 -4.30
CA MET A 445 4.70 2.77 -5.63
C MET A 445 4.85 1.28 -5.99
N TYR A 446 5.69 0.50 -5.30
CA TYR A 446 5.94 -0.90 -5.64
C TYR A 446 5.05 -1.90 -4.89
N VAL A 447 4.36 -1.46 -3.82
CA VAL A 447 3.36 -2.24 -3.08
C VAL A 447 1.95 -1.90 -3.54
N VAL A 448 1.69 -0.62 -3.80
CA VAL A 448 0.39 -0.11 -4.25
C VAL A 448 0.17 -0.40 -5.74
N CYS A 449 1.22 -0.39 -6.56
CA CYS A 449 1.08 -0.65 -7.98
C CYS A 449 1.56 -2.06 -8.34
N HIS A 450 0.63 -2.91 -8.77
CA HIS A 450 0.89 -3.51 -10.07
C HIS A 450 0.47 -2.42 -11.10
N PHE A 451 1.48 -1.80 -11.71
CA PHE A 451 1.48 -0.63 -12.60
C PHE A 451 0.16 -0.18 -13.22
N THR A 452 -0.41 0.93 -12.75
CA THR A 452 -1.19 1.85 -13.60
C THR A 452 -0.27 2.97 -14.06
N ASN A 453 0.56 2.68 -15.06
CA ASN A 453 1.21 3.71 -15.88
C ASN A 453 1.18 3.21 -17.32
N THR A 454 0.03 3.34 -17.95
CA THR A 454 0.01 3.68 -19.37
C THR A 454 0.09 5.20 -19.44
N LEU A 455 1.07 5.70 -20.20
CA LEU A 455 1.22 7.09 -20.65
C LEU A 455 1.96 8.07 -19.71
N GLN A 456 3.28 7.88 -19.64
CA GLN A 456 4.20 9.01 -19.81
C GLN A 456 5.26 8.60 -20.85
N ALA A 457 4.80 8.47 -22.08
CA ALA A 457 5.62 8.68 -23.26
C ALA A 457 4.82 9.69 -24.09
N GLU A 458 5.43 10.85 -24.30
CA GLU A 458 5.11 11.96 -25.20
C GLU A 458 3.74 11.89 -25.92
N ASP A 459 2.95 12.95 -25.73
CA ASP A 459 1.79 13.35 -26.53
C ASP A 459 0.69 12.28 -26.73
N ASN A 460 -0.26 12.21 -25.80
CA ASN A 460 -1.71 12.28 -26.05
C ASN A 460 -2.49 11.88 -24.79
N LEU A 461 -3.38 12.79 -24.36
CA LEU A 461 -4.38 12.58 -23.31
C LEU A 461 -5.28 11.40 -23.70
N ILE A 462 -5.35 10.35 -22.88
CA ILE A 462 -6.49 9.42 -22.90
C ILE A 462 -7.30 9.67 -21.63
N ASP A 463 -8.49 10.19 -21.87
CA ASP A 463 -9.52 10.54 -20.93
C ASP A 463 -9.98 9.30 -20.15
N LEU A 464 -9.70 9.26 -18.86
CA LEU A 464 -10.32 8.34 -17.90
C LEU A 464 -11.48 9.06 -17.21
N GLN A 465 -12.40 9.62 -18.02
CA GLN A 465 -13.74 9.94 -17.57
C GLN A 465 -14.75 9.13 -18.38
N THR A 466 -15.76 8.64 -17.67
CA THR A 466 -16.95 7.92 -18.17
C THR A 466 -16.80 6.41 -18.38
N GLY A 467 -17.24 5.67 -17.35
CA GLY A 467 -17.90 4.41 -17.57
C GLY A 467 -19.17 4.65 -18.40
N THR A 468 -19.08 4.39 -19.69
CA THR A 468 -20.26 4.11 -20.54
C THR A 468 -19.82 3.20 -21.68
N TYR A 469 -20.23 1.95 -21.60
CA TYR A 469 -20.16 1.01 -22.70
C TYR A 469 -21.04 1.54 -23.85
N PHE A 470 -20.44 1.96 -24.96
CA PHE A 470 -21.14 1.96 -26.25
C PHE A 470 -20.78 0.69 -27.01
N VAL A 471 -21.71 -0.26 -26.97
CA VAL A 471 -21.84 -1.32 -27.96
C VAL A 471 -22.09 -0.65 -29.31
N THR A 472 -21.13 -0.72 -30.23
CA THR A 472 -21.43 -0.59 -31.65
C THR A 472 -21.19 -1.94 -32.31
N SER A 473 -22.27 -2.70 -32.41
CA SER A 473 -22.42 -3.82 -33.33
C SER A 473 -22.52 -3.31 -34.77
N HIS A 474 -21.63 -3.81 -35.62
CA HIS A 474 -21.80 -4.08 -37.06
C HIS A 474 -21.96 -2.92 -38.04
N GLY A 475 -21.16 -3.03 -39.11
CA GLY A 475 -21.15 -2.22 -40.33
C GLY A 475 -19.82 -2.39 -41.03
#